data_AF-A0A931MAJ8-F1
#
_entry.id   AF-A0A931MAJ8-F1
#
_cell.length_a   1.000
_cell.length_b   1.000
_cell.length_c   1.000
_cell.angle_alpha   90.00
_cell.angle_beta   90.00
_cell.angle_gamma   90.00
#
_symmetry.space_group_name_H-M   'P 1'
#
loop_
_entity.id
_entity.type
_entity.pdbx_description
1 polymer ?
#
loop_
_entity_poly.entity_id
_entity_poly.type
_entity_poly.pdbx_seq_one_letter_code
_entity_poly.pdbx_strand_id
1 'polypeptide(L)'
;PLPWSSQPRGSVYTFLSFFNLNKYPPSLLYLCMTIGPGILFLALIEKMQNKLTNIFNVYGRVPMLYYVLHFYLIHLIVVIVFFAQGFGTKDIVPEGVPFFFKPNGLGFGLWGVYAVWAIVVITLYPICKKYNQYKSTHTKWWLSYL
;
A
#
# COMPACT_ATOMS: atom_id res chain seq x y z
N PRO A 1 14.75 -1.29 20.02
CA PRO A 1 15.49 -0.50 19.01
C PRO A 1 16.93 -0.96 19.02
N LEU A 2 17.57 -1.10 17.86
CA LEU A 2 19.00 -1.41 17.84
C LEU A 2 19.79 -0.15 18.23
N PRO A 3 20.83 -0.25 19.07
CA PRO A 3 21.63 0.91 19.42
C PRO A 3 22.34 1.43 18.17
N TRP A 4 22.37 2.75 18.04
CA TRP A 4 23.18 3.39 17.00
C TRP A 4 24.64 2.94 17.15
N SER A 5 25.21 2.48 16.05
CA SER A 5 26.54 1.86 16.04
C SER A 5 27.36 2.37 14.87
N SER A 6 28.64 2.62 15.13
CA SER A 6 29.61 2.93 14.07
C SER A 6 29.75 1.72 13.15
N GLN A 7 29.53 1.93 11.86
CA GLN A 7 29.61 0.88 10.86
C GLN A 7 30.99 0.92 10.18
N PRO A 8 31.69 -0.22 10.04
CA PRO A 8 33.00 -0.30 9.37
C PRO A 8 32.97 0.13 7.90
N ARG A 9 31.78 0.12 7.30
CA ARG A 9 31.53 0.48 5.89
C ARG A 9 31.47 2.00 5.63
N GLY A 10 31.77 2.83 6.64
CA GLY A 10 31.91 4.28 6.51
C GLY A 10 30.75 5.09 7.10
N SER A 11 30.90 6.41 7.06
CA SER A 11 30.01 7.39 7.71
C SER A 11 28.54 7.30 7.24
N VAL A 12 28.30 6.99 5.97
CA VAL A 12 26.95 6.82 5.42
C VAL A 12 26.23 5.64 6.07
N TYR A 13 26.90 4.51 6.26
CA TYR A 13 26.31 3.34 6.93
C TYR A 13 26.12 3.59 8.43
N THR A 14 27.02 4.33 9.06
CA THR A 14 26.83 4.80 10.43
C THR A 14 25.59 5.70 10.54
N PHE A 15 25.35 6.59 9.58
CA PHE A 15 24.12 7.38 9.55
C PHE A 15 22.88 6.51 9.30
N LEU A 16 22.92 5.57 8.35
CA LEU A 16 21.83 4.63 8.09
C LEU A 16 21.49 3.72 9.28
N SER A 17 22.45 3.45 10.17
CA SER A 17 22.23 2.72 11.42
C SER A 17 21.19 3.39 12.32
N PHE A 18 21.05 4.73 12.24
CA PHE A 18 19.98 5.47 12.91
C PHE A 18 18.58 5.10 12.40
N PHE A 19 18.46 4.75 11.12
CA PHE A 19 17.21 4.32 10.48
C PHE A 19 16.95 2.81 10.57
N ASN A 20 17.86 2.06 11.21
CA ASN A 20 17.70 0.62 11.41
C ASN A 20 16.75 0.34 12.60
N LEU A 21 15.46 0.53 12.35
CA LEU A 21 14.42 0.49 13.37
C LEU A 21 13.66 -0.83 13.35
N ASN A 22 13.33 -1.34 14.54
CA ASN A 22 12.47 -2.52 14.67
C ASN A 22 11.01 -2.12 14.41
N LYS A 23 10.45 -2.68 13.34
CA LYS A 23 9.03 -2.55 12.98
C LYS A 23 8.15 -3.47 13.83
N TYR A 24 8.65 -4.67 14.16
CA TYR A 24 7.92 -5.68 14.93
C TYR A 24 8.82 -6.26 16.03
N PRO A 25 8.55 -6.01 17.33
CA PRO A 25 7.56 -5.06 17.85
C PRO A 25 7.94 -3.60 17.50
N PRO A 26 6.95 -2.68 17.35
CA PRO A 26 7.22 -1.31 16.95
C PRO A 26 8.00 -0.57 18.05
N SER A 27 9.20 -0.10 17.70
CA SER A 27 9.98 0.75 18.61
C SER A 27 9.46 2.19 18.65
N LEU A 28 9.70 2.91 19.75
CA LEU A 28 9.33 4.32 19.86
C LEU A 28 9.91 5.17 18.72
N LEU A 29 11.17 4.93 18.36
CA LEU A 29 11.83 5.59 17.23
C LEU A 29 11.12 5.27 15.90
N TYR A 30 10.67 4.04 15.69
CA TYR A 30 9.87 3.67 14.51
C TYR A 30 8.55 4.45 14.45
N LEU A 31 7.85 4.60 15.58
CA LEU A 31 6.62 5.39 15.66
C LEU A 31 6.90 6.87 15.40
N CYS A 32 7.90 7.47 16.04
CA CYS A 32 8.25 8.88 15.83
C CYS A 32 8.66 9.16 14.38
N MET A 33 9.44 8.27 13.76
CA MET A 33 9.89 8.43 12.38
C MET A 33 8.75 8.28 11.37
N THR A 34 7.74 7.45 11.64
CA THR A 34 6.63 7.21 10.71
C THR A 34 5.46 8.18 10.91
N ILE A 35 5.09 8.44 12.17
CA ILE A 35 3.94 9.30 12.52
C ILE A 35 4.36 10.76 12.62
N GLY A 36 5.54 11.07 13.18
CA GLY A 36 6.00 12.45 13.42
C GLY A 36 6.03 13.31 12.14
N PRO A 37 6.75 12.91 11.09
CA PRO A 37 6.71 13.60 9.80
C PRO A 37 5.31 13.63 9.19
N GLY A 38 4.50 12.59 9.41
CA GLY A 38 3.11 12.54 8.95
C GLY A 38 2.23 13.64 9.59
N ILE A 39 2.37 13.87 10.90
CA ILE A 39 1.65 14.94 11.60
C ILE A 39 2.13 16.32 11.14
N LEU A 40 3.45 16.51 11.00
CA LEU A 40 4.00 17.77 10.49
C LEU A 40 3.50 18.06 9.06
N PHE A 41 3.50 17.05 8.19
CA PHE A 41 2.97 17.17 6.85
C PHE A 41 1.47 17.48 6.85
N LEU A 42 0.70 16.81 7.71
CA LEU A 42 -0.73 17.08 7.88
C LEU A 42 -0.97 18.53 8.31
N ALA A 43 -0.22 19.03 9.29
CA ALA A 43 -0.33 20.42 9.76
C ALA A 43 -0.06 21.45 8.65
N LEU A 44 0.84 21.15 7.70
CA LEU A 44 1.13 22.02 6.55
C LEU A 44 0.03 21.99 5.49
N ILE A 45 -0.61 20.84 5.27
CA ILE A 45 -1.55 20.63 4.15
C ILE A 45 -3.02 20.69 4.55
N GLU A 46 -3.35 20.65 5.84
CA GLU A 46 -4.74 20.57 6.34
C GLU A 46 -5.63 21.71 5.80
N LYS A 47 -5.07 22.91 5.62
CA LYS A 47 -5.79 24.07 5.09
C LYS A 47 -5.74 24.19 3.56
N MET A 48 -5.03 23.31 2.85
CA MET A 48 -4.87 23.39 1.39
C MET A 48 -6.06 22.76 0.66
N GLN A 49 -6.82 23.57 -0.08
CA GLN A 49 -7.97 23.13 -0.87
C GLN A 49 -7.68 23.18 -2.37
N ASN A 50 -6.94 22.19 -2.88
CA ASN A 50 -6.56 22.09 -4.29
C ASN A 50 -7.13 20.80 -4.90
N LYS A 51 -7.09 20.67 -6.23
CA LYS A 51 -7.54 19.46 -6.94
C LYS A 51 -6.82 18.19 -6.44
N LEU A 52 -5.53 18.30 -6.14
CA LEU A 52 -4.72 17.19 -5.65
C LEU A 52 -5.14 16.74 -4.24
N THR A 53 -5.33 17.67 -3.30
CA THR A 53 -5.82 17.33 -1.95
C THR A 53 -7.22 16.74 -2.00
N ASN A 54 -8.08 17.21 -2.91
CA ASN A 54 -9.39 16.60 -3.15
C ASN A 54 -9.31 15.15 -3.66
N ILE A 55 -8.33 14.82 -4.52
CA ILE A 55 -8.12 13.44 -4.98
C ILE A 55 -7.72 12.54 -3.81
N PHE A 56 -6.73 12.96 -3.01
CA PHE A 56 -6.29 12.19 -1.84
C PHE A 56 -7.41 12.04 -0.79
N ASN A 57 -8.21 13.09 -0.58
CA ASN A 57 -9.35 13.06 0.33
C ASN A 57 -10.41 12.02 -0.07
N VAL A 58 -10.58 11.71 -1.35
CA VAL A 58 -11.51 10.64 -1.78
C VAL A 58 -11.08 9.30 -1.19
N TYR A 59 -9.81 8.93 -1.29
CA TYR A 59 -9.32 7.68 -0.71
C TYR A 59 -9.36 7.71 0.82
N GLY A 60 -8.97 8.83 1.42
CA GLY A 60 -8.93 8.99 2.87
C GLY A 60 -10.30 8.89 3.56
N ARG A 61 -11.40 9.19 2.85
CA ARG A 61 -12.77 9.09 3.39
C ARG A 61 -13.35 7.67 3.36
N VAL A 62 -12.85 6.82 2.47
CA VAL A 62 -13.35 5.43 2.30
C VAL A 62 -12.20 4.41 2.26
N PRO A 63 -11.27 4.45 3.24
CA PRO A 63 -10.05 3.66 3.21
C PRO A 63 -10.32 2.15 3.31
N MET A 64 -11.36 1.75 4.05
CA MET A 64 -11.75 0.36 4.23
C MET A 64 -12.26 -0.24 2.91
N LEU A 65 -13.16 0.45 2.21
CA LEU A 65 -13.58 0.05 0.86
C LEU A 65 -12.39 -0.11 -0.08
N TYR A 66 -11.49 0.88 -0.13
CA TYR A 66 -10.31 0.82 -0.98
C TYR A 66 -9.47 -0.42 -0.66
N TYR A 67 -9.18 -0.67 0.62
CA TYR A 67 -8.38 -1.81 1.06
C TYR A 67 -8.97 -3.15 0.58
N VAL A 68 -10.29 -3.34 0.77
CA VAL A 68 -10.99 -4.55 0.37
C VAL A 68 -10.96 -4.73 -1.15
N LEU A 69 -11.35 -3.71 -1.91
CA LEU A 69 -11.38 -3.79 -3.38
C LEU A 69 -9.99 -3.97 -3.98
N HIS A 70 -9.01 -3.23 -3.48
CA HIS A 70 -7.61 -3.35 -3.87
C HIS A 70 -7.09 -4.77 -3.71
N PHE A 71 -7.39 -5.40 -2.56
CA PHE A 71 -6.98 -6.77 -2.30
C PHE A 71 -7.50 -7.71 -3.38
N TYR A 72 -8.82 -7.72 -3.63
CA TYR A 72 -9.40 -8.60 -4.65
C TYR A 72 -8.95 -8.26 -6.07
N LEU A 73 -8.80 -6.97 -6.40
CA LEU A 73 -8.36 -6.53 -7.72
C LEU A 73 -6.94 -7.01 -8.03
N ILE A 74 -6.00 -6.89 -7.08
CA ILE A 74 -4.64 -7.40 -7.28
C ILE A 74 -4.63 -8.92 -7.41
N HIS A 75 -5.43 -9.65 -6.64
CA HIS A 75 -5.52 -11.11 -6.78
C HIS A 75 -6.04 -11.51 -8.15
N LEU A 76 -7.07 -10.81 -8.65
CA LEU A 76 -7.59 -11.02 -9.99
C LEU A 76 -6.52 -10.72 -11.07
N ILE A 77 -5.78 -9.62 -10.92
CA ILE A 77 -4.68 -9.29 -11.84
C ILE A 77 -3.60 -10.37 -11.81
N VAL A 78 -3.21 -10.86 -10.63
CA VAL A 78 -2.23 -11.94 -10.51
C VAL A 78 -2.69 -13.20 -11.23
N VAL A 79 -3.96 -13.60 -11.09
CA VAL A 79 -4.53 -14.76 -11.79
C VAL A 79 -4.50 -14.55 -13.32
N ILE A 80 -4.87 -13.36 -13.80
CA ILE A 80 -4.81 -13.05 -15.24
C ILE A 80 -3.37 -13.11 -15.75
N VAL A 81 -2.42 -12.49 -15.04
CA VAL A 81 -1.00 -12.47 -15.41
C VAL A 81 -0.42 -13.88 -15.39
N PHE A 82 -0.80 -14.71 -14.42
CA PHE A 82 -0.40 -16.11 -14.33
C PHE A 82 -0.74 -16.87 -15.61
N PHE A 83 -2.00 -16.82 -16.04
CA PHE A 83 -2.41 -17.50 -17.28
C PHE A 83 -1.84 -16.83 -18.53
N ALA A 84 -1.69 -15.50 -18.54
CA ALA A 84 -1.11 -14.77 -19.67
C ALA A 84 0.38 -15.06 -19.87
N GLN A 85 1.13 -15.37 -18.81
CA GLN A 85 2.53 -15.80 -18.89
C GLN A 85 2.69 -17.29 -19.23
N GLY A 86 1.59 -18.02 -19.46
CA GLY A 86 1.60 -19.41 -19.92
C GLY A 86 1.73 -20.46 -18.82
N PHE A 87 1.57 -20.07 -17.55
CA PHE A 87 1.57 -21.04 -16.45
C PHE A 87 0.32 -21.93 -16.49
N GLY A 88 0.52 -23.22 -16.22
CA GLY A 88 -0.54 -24.22 -16.28
C GLY A 88 -1.24 -24.40 -14.94
N THR A 89 -2.29 -25.22 -14.92
CA THR A 89 -3.00 -25.58 -13.68
C THR A 89 -2.12 -26.30 -12.66
N LYS A 90 -1.01 -26.89 -13.11
CA LYS A 90 0.00 -27.55 -12.27
C LYS A 90 0.82 -26.57 -11.43
N ASP A 91 0.93 -25.32 -11.87
CA ASP A 91 1.76 -24.29 -11.24
C ASP A 91 0.95 -23.39 -10.27
N ILE A 92 -0.34 -23.67 -10.09
CA ILE A 92 -1.26 -22.89 -9.23
C ILE A 92 -0.84 -22.94 -7.77
N VAL A 93 -0.36 -24.11 -7.33
CA VAL A 93 0.10 -24.37 -5.97
C VAL A 93 1.62 -24.56 -6.02
N PRO A 94 2.41 -23.48 -5.84
CA PRO A 94 3.85 -23.58 -5.91
C PRO A 94 4.39 -24.24 -4.65
N GLU A 95 5.44 -25.04 -4.80
CA GLU A 95 6.10 -25.69 -3.67
C GLU A 95 6.77 -24.65 -2.75
N GLY A 96 6.55 -24.78 -1.43
CA GLY A 96 7.26 -23.99 -0.42
C GLY A 96 6.77 -22.56 -0.18
N VAL A 97 5.65 -22.13 -0.81
CA VAL A 97 5.04 -20.83 -0.55
C VAL A 97 3.56 -20.96 -0.15
N PRO A 98 3.09 -20.22 0.87
CA PRO A 98 1.71 -20.29 1.33
C PRO A 98 0.73 -19.46 0.47
N PHE A 99 1.15 -19.04 -0.73
CA PHE A 99 0.37 -18.15 -1.59
C PHE A 99 0.14 -18.79 -2.97
N PHE A 100 -1.13 -18.90 -3.37
CA PHE A 100 -1.52 -19.42 -4.68
C PHE A 100 -1.15 -18.45 -5.82
N PHE A 101 -0.98 -18.99 -7.04
CA PHE A 101 -0.69 -18.24 -8.27
C PHE A 101 0.64 -17.47 -8.23
N LYS A 102 1.63 -17.98 -7.47
CA LYS A 102 2.95 -17.37 -7.33
C LYS A 102 4.10 -18.37 -7.60
N PRO A 103 4.19 -18.95 -8.80
CA PRO A 103 5.33 -19.78 -9.17
C PRO A 103 6.61 -18.94 -9.30
N ASN A 104 7.75 -19.61 -9.20
CA ASN A 104 9.05 -18.97 -9.38
C ASN A 104 9.17 -18.43 -10.81
N GLY A 105 9.54 -17.15 -10.96
CA GLY A 105 9.65 -16.48 -12.25
C GLY A 105 8.40 -15.70 -12.69
N LEU A 106 7.28 -15.81 -11.97
CA LEU A 106 6.10 -14.98 -12.24
C LEU A 106 6.31 -13.53 -11.77
N GLY A 107 5.98 -12.59 -12.65
CA GLY A 107 5.91 -11.17 -12.32
C GLY A 107 6.51 -10.27 -13.39
N PHE A 108 6.86 -9.06 -12.98
CA PHE A 108 7.47 -8.04 -13.82
C PHE A 108 8.68 -7.44 -13.13
N GLY A 109 9.56 -6.79 -13.89
CA GLY A 109 10.58 -5.91 -13.33
C GLY A 109 9.96 -4.72 -12.58
N LEU A 110 10.80 -3.94 -11.89
CA LEU A 110 10.37 -2.84 -11.02
C LEU A 110 9.40 -1.86 -11.70
N TRP A 111 9.67 -1.50 -12.96
CA TRP A 111 8.80 -0.62 -13.76
C TRP A 111 7.42 -1.21 -14.02
N GLY A 112 7.33 -2.51 -14.29
CA GLY A 112 6.04 -3.18 -14.49
C GLY A 112 5.22 -3.22 -13.20
N VAL A 113 5.87 -3.41 -12.05
CA VAL A 113 5.20 -3.33 -10.74
C VAL A 113 4.63 -1.93 -10.50
N TYR A 114 5.38 -0.86 -10.81
CA TYR A 114 4.87 0.50 -10.70
C TYR A 114 3.72 0.79 -11.67
N ALA A 115 3.76 0.24 -12.89
CA ALA A 115 2.67 0.37 -13.84
C ALA A 115 1.39 -0.30 -13.34
N VAL A 116 1.48 -1.55 -12.86
CA VAL A 116 0.34 -2.27 -12.28
C VAL A 116 -0.22 -1.53 -11.06
N TRP A 117 0.66 -1.04 -10.17
CA TRP A 117 0.25 -0.23 -9.03
C TRP A 117 -0.54 1.02 -9.45
N ALA A 118 -0.02 1.78 -10.43
CA ALA A 118 -0.69 2.98 -10.93
C ALA A 118 -2.07 2.64 -11.54
N ILE A 119 -2.15 1.56 -12.32
CA ILE A 119 -3.40 1.08 -12.92
C ILE A 119 -4.43 0.74 -11.83
N VAL A 120 -4.02 0.00 -10.79
CA VAL A 120 -4.89 -0.38 -9.67
C VAL A 120 -5.43 0.87 -8.96
N VAL A 121 -4.55 1.82 -8.62
CA VAL A 121 -4.93 3.07 -7.96
C VAL A 121 -5.92 3.85 -8.83
N ILE A 122 -5.61 4.08 -10.11
CA ILE A 122 -6.46 4.85 -11.03
C ILE A 122 -7.82 4.17 -11.22
N THR A 123 -7.84 2.84 -11.35
CA THR A 123 -9.07 2.05 -11.55
C THR A 123 -10.02 2.14 -10.36
N LEU A 124 -9.48 2.16 -9.14
CA LEU A 124 -10.29 2.23 -7.92
C LEU A 124 -10.80 3.64 -7.61
N TYR A 125 -10.13 4.69 -8.11
CA TYR A 125 -10.54 6.09 -7.90
C TYR A 125 -12.04 6.37 -8.16
N PRO A 126 -12.61 6.05 -9.33
CA PRO A 126 -14.02 6.34 -9.61
C PRO A 126 -14.97 5.57 -8.69
N ILE A 127 -14.60 4.36 -8.27
CA ILE A 127 -15.41 3.54 -7.36
C ILE A 127 -15.43 4.18 -5.97
N CYS A 128 -14.25 4.55 -5.44
CA CYS A 128 -14.14 5.26 -4.17
C CYS A 128 -14.90 6.60 -4.19
N LYS A 129 -14.83 7.35 -5.29
CA LYS A 129 -15.56 8.62 -5.44
C LYS A 129 -17.07 8.43 -5.40
N LYS A 130 -17.61 7.46 -6.14
CA LYS A 130 -19.06 7.14 -6.15
C LYS A 130 -19.53 6.68 -4.78
N TYR A 131 -18.77 5.79 -4.14
CA TYR A 131 -19.12 5.31 -2.80
C TYR A 131 -19.07 6.41 -1.74
N ASN A 132 -18.09 7.31 -1.81
CA ASN A 132 -18.04 8.46 -0.90
C ASN A 132 -19.29 9.36 -1.04
N GLN A 133 -19.79 9.60 -2.25
CA GLN A 133 -21.03 10.36 -2.48
C GLN A 133 -22.27 9.61 -1.94
N TYR A 134 -22.30 8.29 -2.10
CA TYR A 134 -23.38 7.45 -1.57
C TYR A 134 -23.40 7.45 -0.03
N LYS A 135 -22.22 7.28 0.60
CA LYS A 135 -22.05 7.31 2.05
C LYS A 135 -22.44 8.66 2.65
N SER A 136 -22.19 9.77 1.95
CA SER A 136 -22.57 11.11 2.42
C SER A 136 -24.06 11.42 2.31
N THR A 137 -24.82 10.66 1.51
CA THR A 137 -26.25 10.89 1.24
C THR A 137 -27.17 9.91 1.96
N HIS A 138 -26.64 8.80 2.48
CA HIS A 138 -27.40 7.72 3.10
C HIS A 138 -26.91 7.40 4.50
N THR A 139 -27.82 7.26 5.45
CA THR A 139 -27.54 6.91 6.84
C THR A 139 -27.92 5.44 7.10
N LYS A 140 -27.01 4.52 6.78
CA LYS A 140 -27.16 3.08 7.10
C LYS A 140 -26.04 2.63 8.03
N TRP A 141 -26.34 1.73 8.98
CA TRP A 141 -25.41 1.30 10.01
C TRP A 141 -24.09 0.72 9.46
N TRP A 142 -24.15 -0.05 8.36
CA TRP A 142 -22.98 -0.67 7.74
C TRP A 142 -22.09 0.33 6.98
N LEU A 143 -22.63 1.49 6.59
CA LEU A 143 -21.86 2.57 5.94
C LEU A 143 -20.91 3.28 6.91
N SER A 144 -21.11 3.13 8.22
CA SER A 144 -20.17 3.67 9.19
C SER A 144 -18.85 2.90 9.22
N TYR A 145 -18.86 1.63 8.79
CA TYR A 145 -17.73 0.71 8.90
C TYR A 145 -16.96 0.55 7.58
N LEU A 146 -17.66 0.64 6.44
CA LEU A 146 -17.11 0.62 5.07
C LEU A 146 -16.90 2.04 4.52
#